data_AF-A0A6P0ITY2-F1
#
_entry.id   AF-A0A6P0ITY2-F1
#
_cell.length_a   1.000
_cell.length_b   1.000
_cell.length_c   1.000
_cell.angle_alpha   90.00
_cell.angle_beta   90.00
_cell.angle_gamma   90.00
#
_symmetry.space_group_name_H-M   'P 1'
#
loop_
_entity.id
_entity.type
_entity.pdbx_description
1 polymer ?
#
loop_
_entity_poly.entity_id
_entity_poly.type
_entity_poly.pdbx_seq_one_letter_code
_entity_poly.pdbx_strand_id
1 'polypeptide(L)'
;VDSEDTQYTDILLACTRHLLEDLKDSANPKPLLNWLESRWQELKDLALTELAFDGLSVEAKISQYGKLTANLRAVPTLRQQIRQKINPHTVTLLKALNQFITEAKQNLPAGCTKLAVIADNLDRIVPVIQESNQTNHEEIFLDRSEQLTGLKCHIIYTVPISMLYSKRANDLREIYGDAQVLPMIMVRTKEGNLYQPGFNKVKEVISKRVGQFAPTRSLETDIFESPEALERLCLMSGGHVRNLLLLIQTAIARTETLPISLRAVQRSITDARDTYRRTVQDGQWSVLADVYRSKQIHNNDQYRQLLFNRCLLEYQYFDDEGERQCWYDVHPLIKGIREFKDAYAQLDSQQ
;
A
#
# COMPACT_ATOMS: atom_id res chain seq x y z
N VAL A 1 -6.86 -1.71 -9.06
CA VAL A 1 -8.18 -1.95 -8.42
C VAL A 1 -8.67 -0.68 -7.73
N ASP A 2 -9.92 -0.63 -7.26
CA ASP A 2 -10.44 0.48 -6.44
C ASP A 2 -10.33 0.12 -4.94
N SER A 3 -9.53 0.86 -4.18
CA SER A 3 -9.21 0.55 -2.78
C SER A 3 -10.42 0.55 -1.83
N GLU A 4 -11.48 1.28 -2.16
CA GLU A 4 -12.67 1.37 -1.29
C GLU A 4 -13.58 0.14 -1.39
N ASP A 5 -13.52 -0.57 -2.52
CA ASP A 5 -14.35 -1.74 -2.80
C ASP A 5 -13.56 -2.63 -3.78
N THR A 6 -12.52 -3.29 -3.26
CA THR A 6 -11.76 -4.32 -3.97
C THR A 6 -12.25 -5.71 -3.57
N GLN A 7 -12.35 -6.61 -4.55
CA GLN A 7 -12.50 -8.05 -4.37
C GLN A 7 -11.36 -8.81 -5.07
N TYR A 8 -11.17 -10.08 -4.71
CA TYR A 8 -10.11 -10.93 -5.30
C TYR A 8 -10.18 -11.00 -6.83
N THR A 9 -11.39 -10.98 -7.40
CA THR A 9 -11.61 -11.01 -8.85
C THR A 9 -11.06 -9.76 -9.53
N ASP A 10 -11.13 -8.59 -8.89
CA ASP A 10 -10.55 -7.37 -9.45
C ASP A 10 -9.03 -7.45 -9.55
N ILE A 11 -8.40 -8.08 -8.56
CA ILE A 11 -6.95 -8.32 -8.53
C ILE A 11 -6.58 -9.29 -9.65
N LEU A 12 -7.30 -10.41 -9.78
CA LEU A 12 -7.07 -11.39 -10.83
C LEU A 12 -7.23 -10.79 -12.23
N LEU A 13 -8.26 -9.98 -12.46
CA LEU A 13 -8.48 -9.31 -13.74
C LEU A 13 -7.40 -8.24 -14.03
N ALA A 14 -6.97 -7.49 -13.01
CA ALA A 14 -5.86 -6.55 -13.15
C ALA A 14 -4.55 -7.26 -13.50
N CYS A 15 -4.22 -8.36 -12.81
CA CYS A 15 -3.06 -9.19 -13.14
C CYS A 15 -3.16 -9.76 -14.56
N THR A 16 -4.34 -10.28 -14.93
CA THR A 16 -4.59 -10.80 -16.29
C THR A 16 -4.32 -9.74 -17.34
N ARG A 17 -4.80 -8.51 -17.12
CA ARG A 17 -4.63 -7.38 -18.05
C ARG A 17 -3.16 -7.07 -18.26
N HIS A 18 -2.42 -6.85 -17.17
CA HIS A 18 -1.02 -6.47 -17.24
C HIS A 18 -0.15 -7.59 -17.82
N LEU A 19 -0.38 -8.84 -17.41
CA LEU A 19 0.31 -9.99 -17.99
C LEU A 19 0.06 -10.10 -19.49
N LEU A 20 -1.19 -9.91 -19.93
CA LEU A 20 -1.54 -9.97 -21.33
C LEU A 20 -0.94 -8.80 -22.12
N GLU A 21 -0.99 -7.56 -21.59
CA GLU A 21 -0.41 -6.36 -22.20
C GLU A 21 1.11 -6.47 -22.34
N ASP A 22 1.80 -6.93 -21.29
CA ASP A 22 3.27 -6.95 -21.19
C ASP A 22 3.90 -8.17 -21.88
N LEU A 23 3.18 -9.29 -22.01
CA LEU A 23 3.72 -10.55 -22.55
C LEU A 23 3.07 -10.99 -23.87
N LYS A 24 2.22 -10.18 -24.49
CA LYS A 24 1.55 -10.51 -25.77
C LYS A 24 2.51 -10.90 -26.90
N ASP A 25 3.73 -10.36 -26.88
CA ASP A 25 4.75 -10.62 -27.90
C ASP A 25 5.63 -11.83 -27.54
N SER A 26 5.50 -12.35 -26.31
CA SER A 26 6.23 -13.51 -25.79
C SER A 26 5.39 -14.78 -25.73
N ALA A 27 4.07 -14.70 -25.92
CA ALA A 27 3.19 -15.86 -25.90
C ALA A 27 1.95 -15.63 -26.76
N ASN A 28 1.37 -16.73 -27.25
CA ASN A 28 0.10 -16.70 -27.95
C ASN A 28 -1.05 -16.29 -27.01
N PRO A 29 -1.70 -15.12 -27.22
CA PRO A 29 -2.76 -14.65 -26.33
C PRO A 29 -4.09 -15.38 -26.54
N LYS A 30 -4.21 -16.22 -27.57
CA LYS A 30 -5.47 -16.90 -27.95
C LYS A 30 -6.18 -17.62 -26.80
N PRO A 31 -5.53 -18.36 -25.88
CA PRO A 31 -6.26 -19.02 -24.79
C PRO A 31 -7.06 -18.05 -23.92
N LEU A 32 -6.46 -16.90 -23.59
CA LEU A 32 -7.12 -15.83 -22.82
C LEU A 32 -8.16 -15.09 -23.67
N LEU A 33 -7.83 -14.77 -24.91
CA LEU A 33 -8.76 -14.06 -25.79
C LEU A 33 -9.99 -14.90 -26.14
N ASN A 34 -9.83 -16.21 -26.36
CA ASN A 34 -10.94 -17.13 -26.59
C ASN A 34 -11.80 -17.31 -25.33
N TRP A 35 -11.17 -17.30 -24.15
CA TRP A 35 -11.89 -17.30 -22.88
C TRP A 35 -12.75 -16.04 -22.74
N LEU A 36 -12.24 -14.87 -23.13
CA LEU A 36 -12.98 -13.61 -23.13
C LEU A 36 -14.09 -13.61 -24.20
N GLU A 37 -13.77 -14.07 -25.41
CA GLU A 37 -14.66 -14.13 -26.57
C GLU A 37 -15.92 -14.96 -26.31
N SER A 38 -15.74 -16.15 -25.72
CA SER A 38 -16.84 -17.03 -25.35
C SER A 38 -17.81 -16.44 -24.31
N ARG A 39 -17.44 -15.31 -23.68
CA ARG A 39 -18.25 -14.58 -22.69
C ARG A 39 -18.58 -13.17 -23.15
N TRP A 40 -18.15 -12.75 -24.34
CA TRP A 40 -18.23 -11.37 -24.76
C TRP A 40 -19.66 -10.87 -24.91
N GLN A 41 -20.59 -11.73 -25.33
CA GLN A 41 -22.00 -11.33 -25.45
C GLN A 41 -22.59 -10.82 -24.14
N GLU A 42 -22.15 -11.35 -23.00
CA GLU A 42 -22.59 -10.90 -21.67
C GLU A 42 -21.76 -9.74 -21.11
N LEU A 43 -20.55 -9.51 -21.65
CA LEU A 43 -19.60 -8.51 -21.15
C LEU A 43 -19.53 -7.23 -22.01
N LYS A 44 -19.98 -7.27 -23.28
CA LYS A 44 -19.83 -6.16 -24.24
C LYS A 44 -20.51 -4.88 -23.76
N ASP A 45 -21.72 -5.00 -23.20
CA ASP A 45 -22.49 -3.86 -22.70
C ASP A 45 -21.79 -3.25 -21.47
N LEU A 46 -21.12 -4.09 -20.66
CA LEU A 46 -20.34 -3.67 -19.49
C LEU A 46 -19.01 -3.02 -19.87
N ALA A 47 -18.46 -3.37 -21.02
CA ALA A 47 -17.28 -2.73 -21.60
C ALA A 47 -17.62 -1.40 -22.31
N LEU A 48 -18.90 -1.01 -22.37
CA LEU A 48 -19.41 0.20 -23.01
C LEU A 48 -18.92 0.33 -24.47
N THR A 49 -19.00 -0.76 -25.23
CA THR A 49 -18.51 -0.84 -26.60
C THR A 49 -19.47 -1.65 -27.47
N GLU A 50 -19.76 -1.14 -28.66
CA GLU A 50 -20.60 -1.82 -29.66
C GLU A 50 -19.79 -2.77 -30.56
N LEU A 51 -18.46 -2.82 -30.38
CA LEU A 51 -17.59 -3.64 -31.21
C LEU A 51 -17.88 -5.13 -31.00
N ALA A 52 -18.21 -5.81 -32.09
CA ALA A 52 -18.16 -7.26 -32.14
C ALA A 52 -16.73 -7.72 -31.84
N PHE A 53 -16.58 -8.71 -30.96
CA PHE A 53 -15.27 -9.26 -30.63
C PHE A 53 -14.70 -10.10 -31.76
N ASP A 54 -15.59 -10.73 -32.54
CA ASP A 54 -15.25 -11.51 -33.72
C ASP A 54 -14.66 -10.62 -34.82
N GLY A 55 -13.60 -11.09 -35.47
CA GLY A 55 -12.86 -10.35 -36.50
C GLY A 55 -11.91 -9.24 -36.00
N LEU A 56 -11.87 -8.93 -34.70
CA LEU A 56 -10.91 -7.95 -34.15
C LEU A 56 -9.47 -8.49 -34.15
N SER A 57 -8.50 -7.59 -34.37
CA SER A 57 -7.08 -7.90 -34.16
C SER A 57 -6.80 -8.24 -32.69
N VAL A 58 -5.67 -8.90 -32.43
CA VAL A 58 -5.22 -9.22 -31.07
C VAL A 58 -5.13 -7.96 -30.21
N GLU A 59 -4.54 -6.89 -30.74
CA GLU A 59 -4.38 -5.60 -30.06
C GLU A 59 -5.74 -4.98 -29.74
N ALA A 60 -6.69 -5.05 -30.68
CA ALA A 60 -8.03 -4.54 -30.47
C ALA A 60 -8.79 -5.35 -29.40
N LYS A 61 -8.64 -6.68 -29.38
CA LYS A 61 -9.20 -7.56 -28.33
C LYS A 61 -8.61 -7.26 -26.95
N ILE A 62 -7.28 -7.08 -26.86
CA ILE A 62 -6.60 -6.67 -25.62
C ILE A 62 -7.10 -5.30 -25.15
N SER A 63 -7.26 -4.35 -26.07
CA SER A 63 -7.81 -3.02 -25.76
C SER A 63 -9.23 -3.11 -25.18
N GLN A 64 -10.10 -3.97 -25.72
CA GLN A 64 -11.43 -4.19 -25.15
C GLN A 64 -11.38 -4.75 -23.72
N TYR A 65 -10.46 -5.68 -23.44
CA TYR A 65 -10.23 -6.17 -22.08
C TYR A 65 -9.74 -5.05 -21.15
N GLY A 66 -8.85 -4.19 -21.65
CA GLY A 66 -8.40 -2.98 -20.95
C GLY A 66 -9.55 -2.02 -20.60
N LYS A 67 -10.56 -1.87 -21.47
CA LYS A 67 -11.77 -1.09 -21.19
C LYS A 67 -12.64 -1.73 -20.10
N LEU A 68 -12.87 -3.05 -20.19
CA LEU A 68 -13.64 -3.78 -19.18
C LEU A 68 -13.03 -3.61 -17.78
N THR A 69 -11.70 -3.78 -17.67
CA THR A 69 -10.98 -3.60 -16.39
C THR A 69 -10.93 -2.14 -15.93
N ALA A 70 -10.92 -1.17 -16.85
CA ALA A 70 -11.05 0.24 -16.51
C ALA A 70 -12.44 0.59 -15.96
N ASN A 71 -13.51 0.08 -16.58
CA ASN A 71 -14.89 0.26 -16.11
C ASN A 71 -15.11 -0.41 -14.74
N LEU A 72 -14.55 -1.60 -14.55
CA LEU A 72 -14.52 -2.27 -13.24
C LEU A 72 -13.89 -1.37 -12.17
N ARG A 73 -12.83 -0.62 -12.49
CA ARG A 73 -12.24 0.34 -11.56
C ARG A 73 -13.09 1.60 -11.38
N ALA A 74 -13.67 2.15 -12.44
CA ALA A 74 -14.24 3.51 -12.42
C ALA A 74 -15.74 3.59 -12.08
N VAL A 75 -16.53 2.54 -12.38
CA VAL A 75 -18.00 2.61 -12.33
C VAL A 75 -18.56 1.53 -11.39
N PRO A 76 -19.08 1.91 -10.20
CA PRO A 76 -19.53 0.94 -9.19
C PRO A 76 -20.62 -0.04 -9.66
N THR A 77 -21.60 0.43 -10.43
CA THR A 77 -22.69 -0.42 -10.95
C THR A 77 -22.20 -1.46 -11.95
N LEU A 78 -21.31 -1.05 -12.87
CA LEU A 78 -20.69 -1.96 -13.83
C LEU A 78 -19.75 -2.93 -13.13
N ARG A 79 -18.98 -2.48 -12.13
CA ARG A 79 -18.11 -3.34 -11.31
C ARG A 79 -18.87 -4.52 -10.71
N GLN A 80 -20.01 -4.26 -10.08
CA GLN A 80 -20.88 -5.30 -9.51
C GLN A 80 -21.36 -6.30 -10.58
N GLN A 81 -21.82 -5.81 -11.73
CA GLN A 81 -22.28 -6.66 -12.83
C GLN A 81 -21.13 -7.51 -13.41
N ILE A 82 -19.96 -6.91 -13.62
CA ILE A 82 -18.76 -7.61 -14.11
C ILE A 82 -18.37 -8.74 -13.15
N ARG A 83 -18.35 -8.47 -11.84
CA ARG A 83 -18.04 -9.48 -10.82
C ARG A 83 -19.04 -10.64 -10.84
N GLN A 84 -20.33 -10.37 -10.92
CA GLN A 84 -21.37 -11.40 -11.00
C GLN A 84 -21.18 -12.32 -12.22
N LYS A 85 -20.75 -11.76 -13.35
CA LYS A 85 -20.50 -12.51 -14.58
C LYS A 85 -19.17 -13.28 -14.56
N ILE A 86 -18.15 -12.77 -13.89
CA ILE A 86 -16.81 -13.36 -13.91
C ILE A 86 -16.56 -14.35 -12.77
N ASN A 87 -17.12 -14.10 -11.58
CA ASN A 87 -16.89 -14.94 -10.38
C ASN A 87 -17.11 -16.44 -10.63
N PRO A 88 -18.17 -16.89 -11.34
CA PRO A 88 -18.38 -18.32 -11.63
C PRO A 88 -17.32 -18.95 -12.54
N HIS A 89 -16.48 -18.14 -13.18
CA HIS A 89 -15.54 -18.57 -14.21
C HIS A 89 -14.07 -18.33 -13.84
N THR A 90 -13.77 -17.89 -12.61
CA THR A 90 -12.40 -17.58 -12.17
C THR A 90 -11.44 -18.77 -12.30
N VAL A 91 -11.90 -20.00 -12.04
CA VAL A 91 -11.10 -21.22 -12.24
C VAL A 91 -10.70 -21.41 -13.71
N THR A 92 -11.65 -21.20 -14.63
CA THR A 92 -11.38 -21.31 -16.07
C THR A 92 -10.52 -20.15 -16.59
N LEU A 93 -10.69 -18.95 -16.03
CA LEU A 93 -9.83 -17.80 -16.30
C LEU A 93 -8.39 -18.11 -15.88
N LEU A 94 -8.21 -18.61 -14.66
CA LEU A 94 -6.91 -18.96 -14.12
C LEU A 94 -6.22 -20.05 -14.96
N LYS A 95 -6.98 -21.04 -15.44
CA LYS A 95 -6.47 -22.06 -16.38
C LYS A 95 -5.96 -21.44 -17.69
N ALA A 96 -6.75 -20.56 -18.31
CA ALA A 96 -6.37 -19.89 -19.55
C ALA A 96 -5.15 -18.98 -19.35
N LEU A 97 -5.13 -18.22 -18.26
CA LEU A 97 -4.01 -17.35 -17.88
C LEU A 97 -2.74 -18.15 -17.62
N ASN A 98 -2.84 -19.28 -16.93
CA ASN A 98 -1.69 -20.13 -16.65
C ASN A 98 -1.14 -20.81 -17.90
N GLN A 99 -1.98 -21.14 -18.87
CA GLN A 99 -1.50 -21.61 -20.18
C GLN A 99 -0.66 -20.52 -20.86
N PHE A 100 -1.18 -19.29 -20.89
CA PHE A 100 -0.49 -18.13 -21.45
C PHE A 100 0.84 -17.84 -20.73
N ILE A 101 0.86 -17.82 -19.39
CA ILE A 101 2.09 -17.61 -18.59
C ILE A 101 3.12 -18.71 -18.85
N THR A 102 2.68 -19.97 -18.97
CA THR A 102 3.59 -21.11 -19.19
C THR A 102 4.29 -20.99 -20.54
N GLU A 103 3.56 -20.59 -21.58
CA GLU A 103 4.13 -20.34 -22.90
C GLU A 103 5.06 -19.12 -22.88
N ALA A 104 4.66 -18.03 -22.22
CA ALA A 104 5.45 -16.80 -22.13
C ALA A 104 6.83 -17.04 -21.51
N LYS A 105 6.89 -17.92 -20.50
CA LYS A 105 8.14 -18.32 -19.86
C LYS A 105 9.13 -19.01 -20.79
N GLN A 106 8.68 -19.59 -21.89
CA GLN A 106 9.56 -20.26 -22.88
C GLN A 106 10.25 -19.26 -23.81
N ASN A 107 9.69 -18.04 -23.95
CA ASN A 107 10.17 -17.00 -24.86
C ASN A 107 10.61 -15.73 -24.13
N LEU A 108 11.10 -15.87 -22.89
CA LEU A 108 11.60 -14.73 -22.13
C LEU A 108 12.90 -14.16 -22.77
N PRO A 109 13.20 -12.86 -22.55
CA PRO A 109 14.45 -12.26 -23.00
C PRO A 109 15.68 -13.03 -22.52
N ALA A 110 16.78 -12.95 -23.27
CA ALA A 110 18.02 -13.62 -22.92
C ALA A 110 18.48 -13.29 -21.49
N GLY A 111 18.82 -14.33 -20.72
CA GLY A 111 19.19 -14.21 -19.31
C GLY A 111 18.01 -14.21 -18.32
N CYS A 112 16.77 -14.09 -18.79
CA CYS A 112 15.58 -14.17 -17.96
C CYS A 112 14.98 -15.58 -18.00
N THR A 113 14.78 -16.21 -16.83
CA THR A 113 14.26 -17.59 -16.73
C THR A 113 12.95 -17.70 -15.94
N LYS A 114 12.52 -16.59 -15.33
CA LYS A 114 11.39 -16.54 -14.41
C LYS A 114 10.58 -15.28 -14.65
N LEU A 115 9.29 -15.37 -14.34
CA LEU A 115 8.35 -14.25 -14.35
C LEU A 115 7.97 -13.93 -12.90
N ALA A 116 7.99 -12.64 -12.56
CA ALA A 116 7.52 -12.12 -11.28
C ALA A 116 6.43 -11.06 -11.51
N VAL A 117 5.34 -11.18 -10.77
CA VAL A 117 4.24 -10.21 -10.75
C VAL A 117 4.24 -9.52 -9.40
N ILE A 118 4.14 -8.19 -9.39
CA ILE A 118 4.03 -7.40 -8.16
C ILE A 118 2.64 -6.77 -8.13
N ALA A 119 1.79 -7.27 -7.25
CA ALA A 119 0.48 -6.71 -6.96
C ALA A 119 0.61 -5.70 -5.80
N ASP A 120 0.97 -4.48 -6.18
CA ASP A 120 1.21 -3.37 -5.27
C ASP A 120 -0.08 -2.62 -4.88
N ASN A 121 -0.02 -1.88 -3.77
CA ASN A 121 -1.08 -1.04 -3.19
C ASN A 121 -2.33 -1.78 -2.69
N LEU A 122 -2.28 -3.10 -2.53
CA LEU A 122 -3.38 -3.84 -1.91
C LEU A 122 -3.38 -3.66 -0.37
N ASP A 123 -2.28 -3.20 0.23
CA ASP A 123 -2.21 -2.73 1.61
C ASP A 123 -3.12 -1.52 1.90
N ARG A 124 -3.59 -0.85 0.84
CA ARG A 124 -4.47 0.32 0.91
C ARG A 124 -5.94 -0.01 0.83
N ILE A 125 -6.30 -1.28 0.65
CA ILE A 125 -7.71 -1.71 0.61
C ILE A 125 -8.34 -1.35 1.96
N VAL A 126 -9.44 -0.62 1.93
CA VAL A 126 -10.15 -0.21 3.15
C VAL A 126 -10.79 -1.46 3.79
N PRO A 127 -10.58 -1.70 5.10
CA PRO A 127 -11.19 -2.83 5.77
C PRO A 127 -12.70 -2.62 5.86
N VAL A 128 -13.46 -3.62 5.42
CA VAL A 128 -14.91 -3.69 5.56
C VAL A 128 -15.24 -4.94 6.37
N ILE A 129 -15.94 -4.76 7.49
CA ILE A 129 -16.45 -5.88 8.30
C ILE A 129 -17.77 -6.31 7.67
N GLN A 130 -17.82 -7.57 7.25
CA GLN A 130 -19.00 -8.20 6.67
C GLN A 130 -19.94 -8.73 7.78
N GLU A 131 -21.17 -9.09 7.42
CA GLU A 131 -22.17 -9.67 8.35
C GLU A 131 -21.65 -10.91 9.09
N SER A 132 -20.75 -11.68 8.46
CA SER A 132 -20.07 -12.85 9.04
C SER A 132 -19.01 -12.50 10.09
N ASN A 133 -18.82 -11.21 10.41
CA ASN A 133 -17.74 -10.69 11.24
C ASN A 133 -16.33 -11.02 10.70
N GLN A 134 -16.24 -11.29 9.39
CA GLN A 134 -14.99 -11.40 8.65
C GLN A 134 -14.69 -10.09 7.93
N THR A 135 -13.42 -9.81 7.73
CA THR A 135 -13.01 -8.66 6.93
C THR A 135 -12.92 -9.03 5.45
N ASN A 136 -13.15 -8.07 4.56
CA ASN A 136 -12.83 -8.22 3.14
C ASN A 136 -11.35 -8.61 2.91
N HIS A 137 -10.42 -8.21 3.78
CA HIS A 137 -9.02 -8.64 3.72
C HIS A 137 -8.88 -10.15 3.93
N GLU A 138 -9.56 -10.72 4.92
CA GLU A 138 -9.58 -12.17 5.16
C GLU A 138 -10.20 -12.91 3.97
N GLU A 139 -11.31 -12.40 3.41
CA GLU A 139 -11.92 -13.00 2.22
C GLU A 139 -10.92 -13.03 1.04
N ILE A 140 -10.32 -11.88 0.72
CA ILE A 140 -9.42 -11.74 -0.43
C ILE A 140 -8.18 -12.60 -0.27
N PHE A 141 -7.47 -12.46 0.86
CA PHE A 141 -6.15 -13.04 1.01
C PHE A 141 -6.18 -14.47 1.55
N LEU A 142 -7.18 -14.88 2.33
CA LEU A 142 -7.22 -16.20 2.94
C LEU A 142 -8.24 -17.10 2.25
N ASP A 143 -9.50 -16.66 2.19
CA ASP A 143 -10.60 -17.53 1.71
C ASP A 143 -10.56 -17.70 0.17
N ARG A 144 -9.97 -16.73 -0.53
CA ARG A 144 -9.73 -16.76 -2.00
C ARG A 144 -8.26 -16.97 -2.37
N SER A 145 -7.48 -17.49 -1.42
CA SER A 145 -6.05 -17.75 -1.58
C SER A 145 -5.72 -18.69 -2.75
N GLU A 146 -6.55 -19.69 -3.05
CA GLU A 146 -6.35 -20.59 -4.18
C GLU A 146 -6.27 -19.84 -5.52
N GLN A 147 -7.10 -18.80 -5.70
CA GLN A 147 -7.10 -17.99 -6.91
C GLN A 147 -5.89 -17.04 -6.94
N LEU A 148 -5.49 -16.49 -5.79
CA LEU A 148 -4.36 -15.57 -5.70
C LEU A 148 -3.00 -16.27 -5.83
N THR A 149 -2.86 -17.47 -5.27
CA THR A 149 -1.62 -18.26 -5.33
C THR A 149 -1.55 -19.15 -6.59
N GLY A 150 -2.66 -19.33 -7.28
CA GLY A 150 -2.76 -20.24 -8.41
C GLY A 150 -2.09 -19.77 -9.71
N LEU A 151 -1.55 -18.55 -9.77
CA LEU A 151 -0.83 -18.06 -10.94
C LEU A 151 0.53 -18.78 -11.07
N LYS A 152 0.83 -19.32 -12.25
CA LYS A 152 2.06 -20.05 -12.55
C LYS A 152 3.27 -19.12 -12.73
N CYS A 153 3.45 -18.14 -11.85
CA CYS A 153 4.59 -17.22 -11.79
C CYS A 153 4.96 -16.92 -10.33
N HIS A 154 6.10 -16.27 -10.10
CA HIS A 154 6.35 -15.69 -8.79
C HIS A 154 5.43 -14.50 -8.60
N ILE A 155 4.87 -14.32 -7.40
CA ILE A 155 4.00 -13.20 -7.11
C ILE A 155 4.33 -12.59 -5.75
N ILE A 156 4.31 -11.26 -5.71
CA ILE A 156 4.45 -10.47 -4.50
C ILE A 156 3.14 -9.72 -4.31
N TYR A 157 2.42 -10.03 -3.23
CA TYR A 157 1.26 -9.27 -2.78
C TYR A 157 1.70 -8.32 -1.67
N THR A 158 1.40 -7.03 -1.85
CA THR A 158 1.34 -6.12 -0.70
C THR A 158 0.09 -6.48 0.10
N VAL A 159 0.16 -6.49 1.43
CA VAL A 159 -1.01 -6.77 2.28
C VAL A 159 -1.09 -5.76 3.41
N PRO A 160 -2.30 -5.44 3.91
CA PRO A 160 -2.44 -4.56 5.06
C PRO A 160 -1.69 -5.14 6.26
N ILE A 161 -0.88 -4.32 6.94
CA ILE A 161 -0.08 -4.74 8.09
C ILE A 161 -0.94 -5.38 9.20
N SER A 162 -2.19 -4.94 9.35
CA SER A 162 -3.18 -5.48 10.29
C SER A 162 -3.47 -6.97 10.07
N MET A 163 -3.21 -7.53 8.89
CA MET A 163 -3.35 -8.97 8.61
C MET A 163 -2.30 -9.81 9.34
N LEU A 164 -1.09 -9.26 9.54
CA LEU A 164 -0.01 -9.91 10.27
C LEU A 164 -0.28 -10.00 11.77
N TYR A 165 -1.14 -9.11 12.27
CA TYR A 165 -1.64 -9.10 13.64
C TYR A 165 -3.07 -9.63 13.71
N SER A 166 -3.52 -10.38 12.71
CA SER A 166 -4.87 -10.95 12.75
C SER A 166 -4.91 -12.26 13.52
N LYS A 167 -6.10 -12.66 13.96
CA LYS A 167 -6.35 -14.00 14.52
C LYS A 167 -5.99 -15.14 13.54
N ARG A 168 -5.88 -14.82 12.24
CA ARG A 168 -5.56 -15.74 11.14
C ARG A 168 -4.17 -15.48 10.53
N ALA A 169 -3.26 -14.87 11.30
CA ALA A 169 -1.89 -14.63 10.83
C ALA A 169 -1.13 -15.93 10.48
N ASN A 170 -1.43 -17.03 11.18
CA ASN A 170 -0.86 -18.35 10.86
C ASN A 170 -1.35 -18.85 9.50
N ASP A 171 -2.65 -18.74 9.19
CA ASP A 171 -3.20 -19.10 7.87
C ASP A 171 -2.46 -18.33 6.75
N LEU A 172 -2.22 -17.03 6.95
CA LEU A 172 -1.48 -16.21 5.99
C LEU A 172 -0.06 -16.75 5.76
N ARG A 173 0.62 -17.16 6.83
CA ARG A 173 1.97 -17.75 6.76
C ARG A 173 1.96 -19.11 6.07
N GLU A 174 0.98 -19.96 6.37
CA GLU A 174 0.85 -21.28 5.73
C GLU A 174 0.59 -21.17 4.22
N ILE A 175 -0.21 -20.18 3.81
CA ILE A 175 -0.56 -19.95 2.40
C ILE A 175 0.58 -19.28 1.62
N TYR A 176 1.17 -18.20 2.16
CA TYR A 176 2.09 -17.34 1.40
C TYR A 176 3.55 -17.42 1.86
N GLY A 177 3.83 -18.09 2.97
CA GLY A 177 5.14 -18.08 3.63
C GLY A 177 5.33 -16.86 4.55
N ASP A 178 6.58 -16.64 4.96
CA ASP A 178 6.93 -15.56 5.89
C ASP A 178 6.79 -14.17 5.23
N ALA A 179 5.81 -13.41 5.69
CA ALA A 179 5.59 -12.04 5.23
C ALA A 179 6.78 -11.13 5.58
N GLN A 180 7.18 -10.31 4.63
CA GLN A 180 8.22 -9.31 4.81
C GLN A 180 7.59 -7.98 5.22
N VAL A 181 7.89 -7.51 6.43
CA VAL A 181 7.46 -6.20 6.92
C VAL A 181 8.48 -5.16 6.48
N LEU A 182 8.02 -4.07 5.85
CA LEU A 182 8.83 -2.91 5.60
C LEU A 182 8.66 -1.91 6.77
N PRO A 183 9.60 -1.86 7.73
CA PRO A 183 9.48 -0.97 8.88
C PRO A 183 9.67 0.48 8.47
N MET A 184 9.27 1.39 9.36
CA MET A 184 9.59 2.80 9.20
C MET A 184 11.09 3.03 9.32
N ILE A 185 11.58 4.07 8.62
CA ILE A 185 12.97 4.49 8.75
C ILE A 185 13.16 5.03 10.17
N MET A 186 13.95 4.36 10.99
CA MET A 186 14.16 4.77 12.38
C MET A 186 14.87 6.13 12.43
N VAL A 187 14.15 7.22 12.66
CA VAL A 187 14.76 8.57 12.84
C VAL A 187 15.08 8.87 14.29
N ARG A 188 14.48 8.12 15.22
CA ARG A 188 14.79 8.15 16.65
C ARG A 188 14.91 6.72 17.17
N THR A 189 15.78 6.49 18.14
CA THR A 189 15.88 5.21 18.85
C THR A 189 14.63 4.98 19.71
N LYS A 190 14.49 3.77 20.25
CA LYS A 190 13.39 3.41 21.17
C LYS A 190 13.32 4.32 22.40
N GLU A 191 14.47 4.81 22.85
CA GLU A 191 14.64 5.75 23.97
C GLU A 191 14.35 7.22 23.57
N GLY A 192 14.13 7.47 22.28
CA GLY A 192 13.79 8.79 21.75
C GLY A 192 14.98 9.63 21.27
N ASN A 193 16.21 9.13 21.35
CA ASN A 193 17.42 9.82 20.87
C ASN A 193 17.44 9.91 19.34
N LEU A 194 18.06 10.94 18.77
CA LEU A 194 18.23 11.06 17.32
C LEU A 194 19.03 9.86 16.78
N TYR A 195 18.50 9.15 15.78
CA TYR A 195 19.23 8.09 15.09
C TYR A 195 19.76 8.60 13.76
N GLN A 196 21.02 9.03 13.75
CA GLN A 196 21.65 9.73 12.63
C GLN A 196 21.59 8.95 11.29
N PRO A 197 21.82 7.61 11.23
CA PRO A 197 21.76 6.89 9.97
C PRO A 197 20.37 6.96 9.30
N GLY A 198 19.31 6.78 10.08
CA GLY A 198 17.94 6.87 9.56
C GLY A 198 17.54 8.31 9.21
N PHE A 199 17.95 9.29 10.03
CA PHE A 199 17.78 10.71 9.71
C PHE A 199 18.43 11.07 8.36
N ASN A 200 19.67 10.64 8.14
CA ASN A 200 20.39 10.84 6.88
C ASN A 200 19.66 10.19 5.70
N LYS A 201 19.07 9.00 5.90
CA LYS A 201 18.30 8.31 4.86
C LYS A 201 17.01 9.07 4.49
N VAL A 202 16.30 9.60 5.48
CA VAL A 202 15.13 10.47 5.24
C VAL A 202 15.52 11.74 4.49
N LYS A 203 16.64 12.37 4.87
CA LYS A 203 17.21 13.52 4.16
C LYS A 203 17.59 13.17 2.71
N GLU A 204 18.16 11.99 2.48
CA GLU A 204 18.52 11.49 1.14
C GLU A 204 17.29 11.34 0.23
N VAL A 205 16.15 10.89 0.75
CA VAL A 205 14.89 10.81 -0.01
C VAL A 205 14.49 12.18 -0.54
N ILE A 206 14.53 13.21 0.32
CA ILE A 206 14.24 14.59 -0.10
C ILE A 206 15.26 15.06 -1.14
N SER A 207 16.55 14.86 -0.86
CA SER A 207 17.64 15.26 -1.76
C SER A 207 17.48 14.67 -3.17
N LYS A 208 17.17 13.37 -3.29
CA LYS A 208 16.94 12.71 -4.59
C LYS A 208 15.72 13.24 -5.34
N ARG A 209 14.68 13.70 -4.63
CA ARG A 209 13.49 14.30 -5.25
C ARG A 209 13.77 15.72 -5.72
N VAL A 210 14.38 16.54 -4.86
CA VAL A 210 14.73 17.93 -5.18
C VAL A 210 15.78 18.00 -6.27
N GLY A 211 16.80 17.12 -6.24
CA GLY A 211 17.89 17.10 -7.20
C GLY A 211 17.46 16.85 -8.65
N GLN A 212 16.28 16.28 -8.90
CA GLN A 212 15.70 16.16 -10.24
C GLN A 212 15.34 17.53 -10.86
N PHE A 213 15.11 18.54 -10.02
CA PHE A 213 14.67 19.88 -10.44
C PHE A 213 15.68 20.97 -10.07
N ALA A 214 16.47 20.77 -9.02
CA ALA A 214 17.47 21.71 -8.52
C ALA A 214 18.78 20.99 -8.14
N PRO A 215 19.52 20.41 -9.12
CA PRO A 215 20.66 19.53 -8.87
C PRO A 215 21.85 20.21 -8.19
N THR A 216 22.00 21.53 -8.33
CA THR A 216 23.12 22.30 -7.77
C THR A 216 22.77 23.00 -6.45
N ARG A 217 21.54 22.87 -5.96
CA ARG A 217 21.08 23.55 -4.75
C ARG A 217 21.28 22.67 -3.52
N SER A 218 21.88 23.25 -2.50
CA SER A 218 22.03 22.64 -1.18
C SER A 218 20.69 22.58 -0.46
N LEU A 219 20.35 21.42 0.07
CA LEU A 219 19.10 21.21 0.79
C LEU A 219 19.02 22.08 2.06
N GLU A 220 20.14 22.29 2.75
CA GLU A 220 20.19 22.95 4.06
C GLU A 220 20.33 24.47 4.00
N THR A 221 20.67 25.02 2.83
CA THR A 221 20.92 26.47 2.67
C THR A 221 20.09 27.11 1.57
N ASP A 222 19.74 26.37 0.52
CA ASP A 222 19.07 26.95 -0.67
C ASP A 222 17.61 26.50 -0.79
N ILE A 223 17.28 25.33 -0.24
CA ILE A 223 15.94 24.75 -0.29
C ILE A 223 15.19 24.97 1.02
N PHE A 224 15.86 24.81 2.16
CA PHE A 224 15.32 25.13 3.49
C PHE A 224 16.04 26.35 4.05
N GLU A 225 15.33 27.19 4.80
CA GLU A 225 15.91 28.44 5.33
C GLU A 225 16.98 28.17 6.41
N SER A 226 16.91 27.00 7.03
CA SER A 226 17.83 26.57 8.07
C SER A 226 17.90 25.03 8.16
N PRO A 227 18.99 24.47 8.69
CA PRO A 227 19.08 23.05 9.05
C PRO A 227 17.95 22.61 10.00
N GLU A 228 17.53 23.49 10.92
CA GLU A 228 16.43 23.21 11.85
C GLU A 228 15.10 22.96 11.12
N ALA A 229 14.79 23.74 10.08
CA ALA A 229 13.56 23.57 9.32
C ALA A 229 13.51 22.19 8.62
N LEU A 230 14.63 21.77 8.04
CA LEU A 230 14.78 20.44 7.45
C LEU A 230 14.68 19.35 8.52
N GLU A 231 15.40 19.50 9.63
CA GLU A 231 15.42 18.52 10.71
C GLU A 231 14.01 18.31 11.28
N ARG A 232 13.31 19.40 11.59
CA ARG A 232 11.95 19.36 12.12
C ARG A 232 11.00 18.62 11.19
N LEU A 233 11.08 18.88 9.87
CA LEU A 233 10.27 18.19 8.87
C LEU A 233 10.57 16.68 8.84
N CYS A 234 11.85 16.31 8.78
CA CYS A 234 12.30 14.93 8.76
C CYS A 234 11.84 14.17 10.02
N LEU A 235 12.03 14.75 11.21
CA LEU A 235 11.66 14.11 12.47
C LEU A 235 10.14 13.98 12.63
N MET A 236 9.35 14.95 12.15
CA MET A 236 7.89 14.87 12.21
C MET A 236 7.29 13.83 11.27
N SER A 237 8.04 13.36 10.27
CA SER A 237 7.60 12.25 9.43
C SER A 237 7.59 10.90 10.16
N GLY A 238 8.32 10.76 11.28
CA GLY A 238 8.53 9.48 11.94
C GLY A 238 9.23 8.43 11.05
N GLY A 239 9.90 8.86 9.98
CA GLY A 239 10.46 7.95 8.97
C GLY A 239 9.45 7.36 8.01
N HIS A 240 8.17 7.71 8.12
CA HIS A 240 7.13 7.29 7.20
C HIS A 240 7.23 8.12 5.90
N VAL A 241 7.75 7.51 4.84
CA VAL A 241 8.10 8.16 3.57
C VAL A 241 6.91 8.90 2.94
N ARG A 242 5.70 8.35 2.99
CA ARG A 242 4.53 9.05 2.44
C ARG A 242 4.22 10.34 3.22
N ASN A 243 4.31 10.31 4.55
CA ASN A 243 4.08 11.52 5.36
C ASN A 243 5.22 12.53 5.17
N LEU A 244 6.46 12.07 5.02
CA LEU A 244 7.58 12.93 4.62
C LEU A 244 7.26 13.71 3.34
N LEU A 245 6.82 13.01 2.29
CA LEU A 245 6.49 13.60 1.00
C LEU A 245 5.28 14.54 1.07
N LEU A 246 4.26 14.22 1.87
CA LEU A 246 3.11 15.11 2.08
C LEU A 246 3.50 16.38 2.85
N LEU A 247 4.32 16.24 3.90
CA LEU A 247 4.78 17.38 4.70
C LEU A 247 5.60 18.36 3.86
N ILE A 248 6.53 17.86 3.03
CA ILE A 248 7.32 18.72 2.15
C ILE A 248 6.49 19.30 1.01
N GLN A 249 5.57 18.53 0.40
CA GLN A 249 4.66 19.05 -0.61
C GLN A 249 3.84 20.22 -0.06
N THR A 250 3.30 20.07 1.15
CA THR A 250 2.51 21.13 1.81
C THR A 250 3.38 22.33 2.17
N ALA A 251 4.61 22.12 2.63
CA ALA A 251 5.53 23.20 2.92
C ALA A 251 5.93 23.98 1.64
N ILE A 252 6.19 23.29 0.53
CA ILE A 252 6.47 23.87 -0.79
C ILE A 252 5.25 24.65 -1.29
N ALA A 253 4.05 24.10 -1.21
CA ALA A 253 2.82 24.78 -1.63
C ALA A 253 2.55 26.09 -0.85
N ARG A 254 3.18 26.25 0.32
CA ARG A 254 3.12 27.45 1.17
C ARG A 254 4.30 28.40 0.97
N THR A 255 5.19 28.11 0.02
CA THR A 255 6.43 28.85 -0.23
C THR A 255 6.39 29.42 -1.65
N GLU A 256 6.26 30.75 -1.78
CA GLU A 256 6.26 31.41 -3.10
C GLU A 256 7.67 31.44 -3.71
N THR A 257 8.66 31.77 -2.89
CA THR A 257 10.08 31.80 -3.26
C THR A 257 10.90 31.03 -2.25
N LEU A 258 11.80 30.17 -2.72
CA LEU A 258 12.76 29.48 -1.86
C LEU A 258 13.67 30.49 -1.14
N PRO A 259 14.12 30.17 0.09
CA PRO A 259 14.00 28.86 0.76
C PRO A 259 12.66 28.62 1.49
N ILE A 260 12.34 27.34 1.76
CA ILE A 260 11.20 26.92 2.60
C ILE A 260 11.46 27.36 4.04
N SER A 261 10.56 28.18 4.57
CA SER A 261 10.69 28.68 5.94
C SER A 261 10.31 27.66 7.01
N LEU A 262 10.88 27.78 8.21
CA LEU A 262 10.49 27.06 9.41
C LEU A 262 9.01 27.30 9.71
N ARG A 263 8.49 28.49 9.41
CA ARG A 263 7.05 28.80 9.51
C ARG A 263 6.21 27.98 8.53
N ALA A 264 6.65 27.81 7.29
CA ALA A 264 5.97 26.97 6.30
C ALA A 264 5.99 25.49 6.73
N VAL A 265 7.12 24.99 7.24
CA VAL A 265 7.25 23.65 7.82
C VAL A 265 6.32 23.47 9.03
N GLN A 266 6.28 24.44 9.95
CA GLN A 266 5.41 24.35 11.12
C GLN A 266 3.92 24.32 10.74
N ARG A 267 3.54 25.08 9.70
CA ARG A 267 2.17 25.06 9.17
C ARG A 267 1.83 23.70 8.54
N SER A 268 2.72 23.12 7.73
CA SER A 268 2.48 21.79 7.14
C SER A 268 2.35 20.70 8.20
N ILE A 269 3.15 20.76 9.26
CA ILE A 269 3.03 19.89 10.44
C ILE A 269 1.66 20.05 11.13
N THR A 270 1.17 21.29 11.24
CA THR A 270 -0.12 21.58 11.89
C THR A 270 -1.28 21.04 11.04
N ASP A 271 -1.27 21.27 9.73
CA ASP A 271 -2.29 20.74 8.81
C ASP A 271 -2.32 19.20 8.86
N ALA A 272 -1.16 18.56 8.83
CA ALA A 272 -1.06 17.10 8.88
C ALA A 272 -1.55 16.53 10.23
N ARG A 273 -1.31 17.26 11.33
CA ARG A 273 -1.79 16.89 12.68
C ARG A 273 -3.32 16.88 12.76
N ASP A 274 -3.99 17.80 12.06
CA ASP A 274 -5.46 17.88 12.10
C ASP A 274 -6.13 16.66 11.47
N THR A 275 -5.49 16.01 10.49
CA THR A 275 -5.95 14.70 9.98
C THR A 275 -5.96 13.67 11.09
N TYR A 276 -4.85 13.54 11.83
CA TYR A 276 -4.78 12.60 12.95
C TYR A 276 -5.77 12.92 14.07
N ARG A 277 -5.99 14.20 14.39
CA ARG A 277 -7.00 14.61 15.40
C ARG A 277 -8.40 14.11 15.03
N ARG A 278 -8.76 14.11 13.74
CA ARG A 278 -10.06 13.63 13.26
C ARG A 278 -10.13 12.11 13.09
N THR A 279 -9.00 11.45 12.89
CA THR A 279 -8.92 10.00 12.66
C THR A 279 -8.93 9.19 13.95
N VAL A 280 -8.27 9.68 15.00
CA VAL A 280 -8.20 8.97 16.29
C VAL A 280 -9.52 9.12 17.04
N GLN A 281 -10.10 8.00 17.43
CA GLN A 281 -11.35 7.96 18.20
C GLN A 281 -11.10 8.17 19.70
N ASP A 282 -12.11 8.65 20.43
CA ASP A 282 -11.98 9.03 21.85
C ASP A 282 -11.34 7.94 22.73
N GLY A 283 -11.76 6.67 22.56
CA GLY A 283 -11.23 5.55 23.33
C GLY A 283 -9.80 5.12 22.94
N GLN A 284 -9.22 5.69 21.89
CA GLN A 284 -7.90 5.32 21.36
C GLN A 284 -6.75 6.17 21.89
N TRP A 285 -7.03 7.32 22.52
CA TRP A 285 -5.98 8.21 23.04
C TRP A 285 -5.17 7.56 24.16
N SER A 286 -5.82 6.85 25.08
CA SER A 286 -5.15 6.09 26.15
C SER A 286 -4.28 4.97 25.59
N VAL A 287 -4.77 4.25 24.58
CA VAL A 287 -4.01 3.19 23.89
C VAL A 287 -2.75 3.75 23.24
N LEU A 288 -2.86 4.89 22.55
CA LEU A 288 -1.68 5.56 21.98
C LEU A 288 -0.69 5.98 23.08
N ALA A 289 -1.18 6.54 24.19
CA ALA A 289 -0.34 6.93 25.31
C ALA A 289 0.40 5.71 25.93
N ASP A 290 -0.30 4.58 26.08
CA ASP A 290 0.29 3.34 26.57
C ASP A 290 1.38 2.81 25.63
N VAL A 291 1.14 2.79 24.31
CA VAL A 291 2.15 2.39 23.33
C VAL A 291 3.34 3.34 23.36
N TYR A 292 3.10 4.65 23.49
CA TYR A 292 4.18 5.62 23.58
C TYR A 292 5.09 5.37 24.79
N ARG A 293 4.53 4.91 25.92
CA ARG A 293 5.28 4.54 27.12
C ARG A 293 5.97 3.18 27.00
N SER A 294 5.24 2.14 26.60
CA SER A 294 5.72 0.76 26.60
C SER A 294 6.57 0.41 25.37
N LYS A 295 6.40 1.15 24.27
CA LYS A 295 6.92 0.85 22.92
C LYS A 295 6.45 -0.50 22.36
N GLN A 296 5.34 -1.02 22.88
CA GLN A 296 4.77 -2.32 22.53
C GLN A 296 3.28 -2.18 22.20
N ILE A 297 2.78 -3.12 21.40
CA ILE A 297 1.35 -3.24 21.08
C ILE A 297 0.78 -4.53 21.64
N HIS A 298 -0.53 -4.55 21.89
CA HIS A 298 -1.25 -5.78 22.16
C HIS A 298 -2.00 -6.24 20.91
N ASN A 299 -2.14 -7.56 20.75
CA ASN A 299 -2.75 -8.14 19.57
C ASN A 299 -4.30 -8.10 19.63
N ASN A 300 -4.90 -6.93 19.43
CA ASN A 300 -6.35 -6.76 19.36
C ASN A 300 -6.79 -5.81 18.22
N ASP A 301 -8.10 -5.69 17.98
CA ASP A 301 -8.66 -4.89 16.88
C ASP A 301 -8.30 -3.41 16.95
N GLN A 302 -8.23 -2.84 18.14
CA GLN A 302 -7.93 -1.42 18.34
C GLN A 302 -6.49 -1.09 17.90
N TYR A 303 -5.50 -1.90 18.27
CA TYR A 303 -4.12 -1.71 17.83
C TYR A 303 -3.98 -1.94 16.31
N ARG A 304 -4.67 -2.96 15.77
CA ARG A 304 -4.71 -3.20 14.32
C ARG A 304 -5.24 -2.02 13.53
N GLN A 305 -6.32 -1.40 14.00
CA GLN A 305 -6.89 -0.21 13.37
C GLN A 305 -5.92 0.98 13.45
N LEU A 306 -5.25 1.17 14.59
CA LEU A 306 -4.25 2.23 14.76
C LEU A 306 -2.99 2.04 13.90
N LEU A 307 -2.58 0.80 13.63
CA LEU A 307 -1.53 0.48 12.65
C LEU A 307 -2.01 0.77 11.22
N PHE A 308 -3.22 0.32 10.85
CA PHE A 308 -3.80 0.56 9.52
C PHE A 308 -3.92 2.06 9.20
N ASN A 309 -4.42 2.84 10.15
CA ASN A 309 -4.55 4.30 10.05
C ASN A 309 -3.23 5.05 10.30
N ARG A 310 -2.10 4.34 10.46
CA ARG A 310 -0.75 4.90 10.60
C ARG A 310 -0.62 5.85 11.80
N CYS A 311 -1.43 5.63 12.83
CA CYS A 311 -1.32 6.30 14.12
C CYS A 311 -0.20 5.67 14.96
N LEU A 312 -0.01 4.37 14.79
CA LEU A 312 1.15 3.62 15.26
C LEU A 312 2.08 3.31 14.10
N LEU A 313 3.38 3.38 14.37
CA LEU A 313 4.46 3.11 13.44
C LEU A 313 5.31 1.97 13.99
N GLU A 314 5.60 0.98 13.15
CA GLU A 314 6.51 -0.12 13.47
C GLU A 314 7.93 0.21 13.01
N TYR A 315 8.90 -0.08 13.87
CA TYR A 315 10.32 0.01 13.60
C TYR A 315 10.98 -1.34 13.89
N GLN A 316 11.98 -1.69 13.09
CA GLN A 316 12.77 -2.90 13.29
C GLN A 316 14.26 -2.59 13.14
N TYR A 317 15.09 -3.30 13.91
CA TYR A 317 16.54 -3.33 13.76
C TYR A 317 17.07 -4.69 14.22
N PHE A 318 18.31 -5.00 13.87
CA PHE A 318 19.03 -6.15 14.43
C PHE A 318 19.96 -5.64 15.53
N ASP A 319 19.95 -6.30 16.68
CA ASP A 319 20.92 -6.03 17.74
C ASP A 319 22.28 -6.68 17.43
N ASP A 320 23.23 -6.52 18.35
CA ASP A 320 24.60 -7.01 18.21
C ASP A 320 24.68 -8.55 18.15
N GLU A 321 23.64 -9.26 18.61
CA GLU A 321 23.53 -10.72 18.53
C GLU A 321 22.90 -11.18 17.21
N GLY A 322 22.44 -10.23 16.38
CA GLY A 322 21.74 -10.51 15.13
C GLY A 322 20.26 -10.85 15.34
N GLU A 323 19.71 -10.61 16.53
CA GLU A 323 18.30 -10.83 16.81
C GLU A 323 17.47 -9.63 16.36
N ARG A 324 16.32 -9.94 15.75
CA ARG A 324 15.42 -8.91 15.23
C ARG A 324 14.63 -8.28 16.37
N GLN A 325 14.94 -7.03 16.68
CA GLN A 325 14.19 -6.20 17.60
C GLN A 325 13.07 -5.46 16.86
N CYS A 326 11.84 -5.58 17.36
CA CYS A 326 10.66 -4.90 16.84
C CYS A 326 10.06 -4.03 17.95
N TRP A 327 9.76 -2.77 17.63
CA TRP A 327 9.12 -1.85 18.56
C TRP A 327 8.20 -0.88 17.83
N TYR A 328 7.31 -0.25 18.59
CA TYR A 328 6.26 0.61 18.05
C TYR A 328 6.30 1.97 18.71
N ASP A 329 5.94 3.00 17.95
CA ASP A 329 5.76 4.33 18.48
C ASP A 329 4.53 5.00 17.91
N VAL A 330 4.03 5.99 18.64
CA VAL A 330 3.00 6.89 18.15
C VAL A 330 3.58 7.81 17.07
N HIS A 331 2.84 8.01 15.98
CA HIS A 331 3.24 8.92 14.92
C HIS A 331 3.60 10.31 15.50
N PRO A 332 4.78 10.91 15.20
CA PRO A 332 5.22 12.15 15.85
C PRO A 332 4.23 13.33 15.78
N LEU A 333 3.49 13.45 14.68
CA LEU A 333 2.43 14.45 14.53
C LEU A 333 1.36 14.39 15.64
N ILE A 334 1.03 13.19 16.13
CA ILE A 334 0.04 12.96 17.19
C ILE A 334 0.54 13.48 18.54
N LYS A 335 1.84 13.43 18.81
CA LYS A 335 2.43 13.87 20.10
C LYS A 335 2.16 15.34 20.42
N GLY A 336 1.87 16.14 19.39
CA GLY A 336 1.49 17.55 19.54
C GLY A 336 0.00 17.80 19.80
N ILE A 337 -0.85 16.77 19.74
CA ILE A 337 -2.31 16.86 19.94
C ILE A 337 -2.61 16.92 21.44
N ARG A 338 -3.57 17.76 21.84
CA ARG A 338 -3.90 17.98 23.26
C ARG A 338 -4.44 16.71 23.91
N GLU A 339 -5.37 16.04 23.23
CA GLU A 339 -6.02 14.82 23.68
C GLU A 339 -4.99 13.71 23.99
N PHE A 340 -3.94 13.59 23.15
CA PHE A 340 -2.82 12.69 23.42
C PHE A 340 -2.01 13.12 24.65
N LYS A 341 -1.70 14.41 24.79
CA LYS A 341 -0.93 14.92 25.94
C LYS A 341 -1.70 14.71 27.25
N ASP A 342 -2.99 14.98 27.24
CA ASP A 342 -3.88 14.81 28.38
C ASP A 342 -3.95 13.32 28.78
N ALA A 343 -4.10 12.42 27.80
CA ALA A 343 -4.09 10.97 28.04
C ALA A 343 -2.74 10.47 28.57
N TYR A 344 -1.62 10.98 28.05
CA TYR A 344 -0.29 10.60 28.51
C TYR A 344 0.00 11.10 29.93
N ALA A 345 -0.36 12.34 30.26
CA ALA A 345 -0.20 12.88 31.62
C ALA A 345 -1.04 12.11 32.66
N GLN A 346 -2.21 11.60 32.27
CA GLN A 346 -3.04 10.78 33.17
C GLN A 346 -2.38 9.46 33.54
N LEU A 347 -1.59 8.85 32.64
CA LEU A 347 -0.85 7.61 32.92
C LEU A 347 0.22 7.80 34.01
N ASP A 348 0.83 8.98 34.05
CA ASP A 348 1.83 9.33 35.07
C ASP A 348 1.18 9.62 36.44
N SER A 349 -0.08 10.07 36.46
CA SER A 349 -0.83 10.37 37.69
C SER A 349 -1.47 9.15 38.37
N GLN A 350 -1.48 7.99 37.71
CA GLN A 350 -2.03 6.72 38.23
C GLN A 350 -0.96 5.80 38.83
N GLN A 351 0.29 6.26 38.90
CA GLN A 351 1.40 5.65 39.64
C GLN A 351 1.65 6.44 40.92
#